data_AF-A0A835XQ57-F1
#
_entry.id   AF-A0A835XQ57-F1
#
_cell.length_a   1.000
_cell.length_b   1.000
_cell.length_c   1.000
_cell.angle_alpha   90.00
_cell.angle_beta   90.00
_cell.angle_gamma   90.00
#
_symmetry.space_group_name_H-M   'P 1'
#
loop_
_entity.id
_entity.type
_entity.pdbx_description
1 polymer ?
#
loop_
_entity_poly.entity_id
_entity_poly.type
_entity_poly.pdbx_seq_one_letter_code
_entity_poly.pdbx_strand_id
1 'polypeptide(L)'
;QPAPTIALCDLLAETLNGYSDTYDYPTSSPFMCVTPVVLEQNITACGYFATEAQGLEFGEFLRVGNADTEVNGFELLARDLNFQNGLKPDGSGGLACDPSNFWAYLETELTKESCSEWYYEQGCASIPVPINNFPYCKCDIGAIQKTPYEVYFKRSFVEGKNTHFCFGINVNQDQCAGSSCCSMNLEKIEFLSDHTKCLSSVDGYSVSTKNNGGLRSAVWSRNNDTSVNNGTVFGVLRANLLSLNLVSAPKAEVCIALRLDSACPNMETFCNLGKEANACQYAVFDQKKNCCASDWTAGPFTSPTPVNGTRRFRTALL
;
A
#
# COMPACT_ATOMS: atom_id res chain seq x y z
N GLN A 1 18.65 -0.56 -7.18
CA GLN A 1 18.22 -0.45 -8.58
C GLN A 1 16.99 0.45 -8.64
N PRO A 2 17.04 1.63 -9.29
CA PRO A 2 15.93 2.57 -9.39
C PRO A 2 15.07 2.26 -10.65
N ALA A 3 14.47 1.07 -10.71
CA ALA A 3 13.90 0.54 -11.95
C ALA A 3 12.36 0.53 -12.11
N PRO A 4 11.48 0.61 -11.08
CA PRO A 4 10.06 0.33 -11.31
C PRO A 4 9.21 1.53 -11.78
N THR A 5 9.56 2.77 -11.42
CA THR A 5 8.76 3.97 -11.77
C THR A 5 9.09 4.53 -13.15
N ILE A 6 10.38 4.59 -13.51
CA ILE A 6 10.83 4.98 -14.85
C ILE A 6 10.30 3.98 -15.89
N ALA A 7 10.47 2.68 -15.65
CA ALA A 7 10.02 1.64 -16.59
C ALA A 7 8.50 1.66 -16.84
N LEU A 8 7.69 1.99 -15.83
CA LEU A 8 6.23 2.08 -16.02
C LEU A 8 5.81 3.36 -16.73
N CYS A 9 6.52 4.46 -16.50
CA CYS A 9 6.29 5.73 -17.17
C CYS A 9 6.67 5.67 -18.64
N ASP A 10 7.80 5.02 -18.95
CA ASP A 10 8.21 4.72 -20.32
C ASP A 10 7.20 3.79 -21.00
N LEU A 11 6.71 2.76 -20.30
CA LEU A 11 5.65 1.88 -20.80
C LEU A 11 4.35 2.63 -21.08
N LEU A 12 3.95 3.55 -20.20
CA LEU A 12 2.78 4.43 -20.42
C LEU A 12 2.96 5.27 -21.70
N ALA A 13 4.11 5.94 -21.84
CA ALA A 13 4.42 6.75 -23.00
C ALA A 13 4.44 5.92 -24.30
N GLU A 14 5.09 4.76 -24.29
CA GLU A 14 5.12 3.82 -25.41
C GLU A 14 3.72 3.34 -25.80
N THR A 15 2.88 3.02 -24.81
CA THR A 15 1.49 2.59 -25.05
C THR A 15 0.66 3.70 -25.68
N LEU A 16 0.79 4.94 -25.19
CA LEU A 16 0.08 6.10 -25.75
C LEU A 16 0.54 6.43 -27.18
N ASN A 17 1.85 6.31 -27.46
CA ASN A 17 2.38 6.42 -28.83
C ASN A 17 1.79 5.33 -29.73
N GLY A 18 1.76 4.08 -29.25
CA GLY A 18 1.14 2.97 -29.99
C GLY A 18 -0.33 3.21 -30.30
N TYR A 19 -1.09 3.81 -29.38
CA TYR A 19 -2.49 4.17 -29.63
C TYR A 19 -2.62 5.33 -30.63
N SER A 20 -1.83 6.39 -30.46
CA SER A 20 -1.79 7.51 -31.40
C SER A 20 -1.49 7.04 -32.83
N ASP A 21 -0.50 6.18 -33.01
CA ASP A 21 -0.13 5.63 -34.32
C ASP A 21 -1.19 4.67 -34.88
N THR A 22 -1.73 3.77 -34.05
CA THR A 22 -2.69 2.74 -34.49
C THR A 22 -4.03 3.35 -34.90
N TYR A 23 -4.47 4.41 -34.23
CA TYR A 23 -5.76 5.06 -34.45
C TYR A 23 -5.66 6.38 -35.24
N ASP A 24 -4.51 6.65 -35.85
CA ASP A 24 -4.26 7.79 -36.75
C ASP A 24 -4.50 9.17 -36.11
N TYR A 25 -4.00 9.36 -34.89
CA TYR A 25 -4.00 10.64 -34.18
C TYR A 25 -2.58 11.25 -34.19
N PRO A 26 -2.15 11.91 -35.28
CA PRO A 26 -0.75 12.27 -35.47
C PRO A 26 -0.26 13.27 -34.41
N THR A 27 0.86 12.91 -33.78
CA THR A 27 1.57 13.78 -32.85
C THR A 27 2.69 14.55 -33.56
N SER A 28 2.84 15.83 -33.22
CA SER A 28 4.00 16.65 -33.57
C SER A 28 5.23 16.30 -32.72
N SER A 29 5.02 15.76 -31.52
CA SER A 29 6.04 15.12 -30.68
C SER A 29 5.43 13.92 -29.96
N PRO A 30 6.11 12.76 -29.94
CA PRO A 30 5.60 11.57 -29.28
C PRO A 30 5.40 11.82 -27.78
N PHE A 31 4.54 11.01 -27.18
CA PHE A 31 4.42 10.91 -25.74
C PHE A 31 5.78 10.51 -25.14
N MET A 32 6.20 11.26 -24.13
CA MET A 32 7.40 11.02 -23.35
C MET A 32 7.04 10.95 -21.88
N CYS A 33 7.76 10.10 -21.15
CA CYS A 33 7.67 10.07 -19.70
C CYS A 33 8.08 11.42 -19.10
N VAL A 34 7.21 11.99 -18.27
CA VAL A 34 7.46 13.17 -17.44
C VAL A 34 7.36 12.74 -15.99
N THR A 35 8.46 12.23 -15.43
CA THR A 35 8.49 11.91 -13.99
C THR A 35 8.33 13.20 -13.17
N PRO A 36 7.30 13.32 -12.32
CA PRO A 36 7.26 14.42 -11.37
C PRO A 36 8.34 14.25 -10.29
N VAL A 37 8.54 15.33 -9.56
CA VAL A 37 9.39 15.39 -8.37
C VAL A 37 8.99 14.28 -7.39
N VAL A 38 10.02 13.64 -6.83
CA VAL A 38 10.17 12.44 -5.95
C VAL A 38 9.11 12.19 -4.84
N LEU A 39 8.07 13.00 -4.72
CA LEU A 39 7.08 12.94 -3.64
C LEU A 39 5.65 12.65 -4.10
N GLU A 40 5.34 12.78 -5.39
CA GLU A 40 3.99 12.47 -5.88
C GLU A 40 3.91 11.06 -6.47
N GLN A 41 2.87 10.33 -6.08
CA GLN A 41 2.52 9.00 -6.58
C GLN A 41 2.06 9.02 -8.05
N ASN A 42 2.17 10.17 -8.72
CA ASN A 42 1.65 10.41 -10.05
C ASN A 42 2.69 10.00 -11.10
N ILE A 43 2.30 9.20 -12.09
CA ILE A 43 3.08 9.01 -13.32
C ILE A 43 2.41 9.81 -14.41
N THR A 44 3.22 10.57 -15.15
CA THR A 44 2.77 11.41 -16.24
C THR A 44 3.52 11.09 -17.51
N ALA A 45 2.79 11.00 -18.62
CA ALA A 45 3.34 11.04 -19.96
C ALA A 45 2.71 12.21 -20.71
N CYS A 46 3.52 12.94 -21.46
CA CYS A 46 3.09 14.11 -22.23
C CYS A 46 3.52 13.94 -23.69
N GLY A 47 2.61 14.21 -24.61
CA GLY A 47 2.87 14.28 -26.05
C GLY A 47 2.26 15.55 -26.62
N TYR A 48 2.65 15.89 -27.86
CA TYR A 48 2.12 17.06 -28.56
C TYR A 48 1.37 16.63 -29.80
N PHE A 49 0.13 17.07 -29.95
CA PHE A 49 -0.64 16.82 -31.17
C PHE A 49 -0.27 17.82 -32.27
N ALA A 50 -0.50 17.45 -33.53
CA ALA A 50 -0.28 18.39 -34.63
C ALA A 50 -1.34 19.52 -34.65
N THR A 51 -2.53 19.28 -34.09
CA THR A 51 -3.60 20.26 -33.93
C THR A 51 -4.38 20.02 -32.63
N GLU A 52 -5.03 21.07 -32.11
CA GLU A 52 -5.91 20.98 -30.94
C GLU A 52 -7.08 20.01 -31.17
N ALA A 53 -7.65 20.02 -32.38
CA ALA A 53 -8.74 19.11 -32.76
C ALA A 53 -8.34 17.64 -32.60
N GLN A 54 -7.12 17.27 -32.98
CA GLN A 54 -6.60 15.91 -32.81
C GLN A 54 -6.38 15.54 -31.34
N GLY A 55 -5.94 16.48 -30.52
CA GLY A 55 -5.84 16.27 -29.07
C GLY A 55 -7.21 16.02 -28.43
N LEU A 56 -8.23 16.78 -28.86
CA LEU A 56 -9.62 16.57 -28.43
C LEU A 56 -10.16 15.21 -28.86
N GLU A 57 -9.94 14.82 -30.13
CA GLU A 57 -10.37 13.52 -30.65
C GLU A 57 -9.67 12.35 -29.95
N PHE A 58 -8.37 12.47 -29.65
CA PHE A 58 -7.62 11.47 -28.89
C PHE A 58 -8.15 11.35 -27.46
N GLY A 59 -8.43 12.47 -26.79
CA GLY A 59 -9.02 12.46 -25.45
C GLY A 59 -10.42 11.85 -25.42
N GLU A 60 -11.26 12.12 -26.43
CA GLU A 60 -12.55 11.46 -26.59
C GLU A 60 -12.39 9.95 -26.86
N PHE A 61 -11.42 9.55 -27.68
CA PHE A 61 -11.08 8.13 -27.86
C PHE A 61 -10.71 7.47 -26.52
N LEU A 62 -9.94 8.15 -25.65
CA LEU A 62 -9.63 7.62 -24.32
C LEU A 62 -10.91 7.41 -23.49
N ARG A 63 -11.86 8.35 -23.52
CA ARG A 63 -13.09 8.31 -22.72
C ARG A 63 -14.14 7.31 -23.23
N VAL A 64 -14.42 7.31 -24.53
CA VAL A 64 -15.55 6.55 -25.12
C VAL A 64 -15.14 5.49 -26.13
N GLY A 65 -13.87 5.43 -26.51
CA GLY A 65 -13.37 4.51 -27.53
C GLY A 65 -13.68 4.98 -28.95
N ASN A 66 -13.32 4.14 -29.92
CA ASN A 66 -13.72 4.31 -31.31
C ASN A 66 -15.02 3.51 -31.57
N ALA A 67 -15.83 3.95 -32.53
CA ALA A 67 -17.03 3.27 -33.00
C ALA A 67 -16.80 1.80 -33.37
N ASP A 68 -15.57 1.44 -33.74
CA ASP A 68 -15.20 0.09 -34.19
C ASP A 68 -14.77 -0.87 -33.06
N THR A 69 -14.37 -0.37 -31.88
CA THR A 69 -13.70 -1.20 -30.85
C THR A 69 -14.56 -1.56 -29.64
N GLU A 70 -15.70 -0.89 -29.41
CA GLU A 70 -16.59 -0.98 -28.23
C GLU A 70 -15.92 -0.82 -26.85
N VAL A 71 -14.58 -0.78 -26.78
CA VAL A 71 -13.75 -0.60 -25.59
C VAL A 71 -13.14 0.80 -25.62
N ASN A 72 -13.28 1.54 -24.52
CA ASN A 72 -12.69 2.87 -24.42
C ASN A 72 -11.16 2.82 -24.26
N GLY A 73 -10.47 3.87 -24.72
CA GLY A 73 -9.00 3.89 -24.70
C GLY A 73 -8.42 3.77 -23.29
N PHE A 74 -9.11 4.24 -22.25
CA PHE A 74 -8.68 4.03 -20.87
C PHE A 74 -8.78 2.58 -20.39
N GLU A 75 -9.75 1.81 -20.84
CA GLU A 75 -9.85 0.37 -20.57
C GLU A 75 -8.75 -0.41 -21.29
N LEU A 76 -8.43 -0.04 -22.53
CA LEU A 76 -7.28 -0.58 -23.25
C LEU A 76 -5.99 -0.27 -22.48
N LEU A 77 -5.83 0.99 -22.06
CA LEU A 77 -4.66 1.43 -21.29
C LEU A 77 -4.56 0.68 -19.96
N ALA A 78 -5.68 0.49 -19.28
CA ALA A 78 -5.74 -0.27 -18.04
C ALA A 78 -5.25 -1.71 -18.26
N ARG A 79 -5.71 -2.36 -19.34
CA ARG A 79 -5.32 -3.73 -19.68
C ARG A 79 -3.84 -3.83 -20.02
N ASP A 80 -3.35 -2.95 -20.90
CA ASP A 80 -2.00 -3.04 -21.47
C ASP A 80 -0.93 -2.67 -20.42
N LEU A 81 -1.27 -1.81 -19.46
CA LEU A 81 -0.42 -1.48 -18.30
C LEU A 81 -0.57 -2.46 -17.12
N ASN A 82 -1.47 -3.45 -17.24
CA ASN A 82 -1.91 -4.28 -16.12
C ASN A 82 -2.29 -3.42 -14.89
N PHE A 83 -3.04 -2.36 -15.15
CA PHE A 83 -3.58 -1.43 -14.17
C PHE A 83 -4.68 -2.13 -13.38
N GLN A 84 -4.49 -2.19 -12.07
CA GLN A 84 -5.40 -2.85 -11.15
C GLN A 84 -5.71 -1.90 -10.00
N ASN A 85 -6.90 -2.06 -9.42
CA ASN A 85 -7.26 -1.40 -8.18
C ASN A 85 -6.34 -1.83 -7.04
N GLY A 86 -6.00 -0.89 -6.18
CA GLY A 86 -5.29 -1.16 -4.94
C GLY A 86 -6.25 -1.64 -3.85
N LEU A 87 -5.69 -2.04 -2.72
CA LEU A 87 -6.41 -2.19 -1.47
C LEU A 87 -5.88 -1.18 -0.47
N LYS A 88 -6.75 -0.60 0.35
CA LYS A 88 -6.37 0.27 1.47
C LYS A 88 -7.14 -0.07 2.74
N PRO A 89 -6.60 0.20 3.92
CA PRO A 89 -7.34 0.09 5.18
C PRO A 89 -8.62 0.92 5.16
N ASP A 90 -9.73 0.37 5.64
CA ASP A 90 -11.03 1.05 5.71
C ASP A 90 -11.35 1.68 7.08
N GLY A 91 -10.44 1.54 8.06
CA GLY A 91 -10.61 2.01 9.43
C GLY A 91 -11.57 1.18 10.30
N SER A 92 -12.11 0.08 9.76
CA SER A 92 -12.89 -0.93 10.48
C SER A 92 -12.08 -2.19 10.80
N GLY A 93 -10.79 -2.19 10.49
CA GLY A 93 -9.92 -3.36 10.51
C GLY A 93 -9.99 -4.21 9.25
N GLY A 94 -10.73 -3.75 8.22
CA GLY A 94 -10.84 -4.36 6.90
C GLY A 94 -9.99 -3.65 5.85
N LEU A 95 -9.97 -4.24 4.66
CA LEU A 95 -9.46 -3.59 3.45
C LEU A 95 -10.65 -3.18 2.58
N ALA A 96 -10.65 -1.93 2.15
CA ALA A 96 -11.50 -1.44 1.07
C ALA A 96 -10.70 -1.41 -0.23
N CYS A 97 -11.42 -1.56 -1.34
CA CYS A 97 -10.87 -1.25 -2.66
C CYS A 97 -10.43 0.22 -2.71
N ASP A 98 -9.22 0.46 -3.19
CA ASP A 98 -8.74 1.80 -3.55
C ASP A 98 -8.75 1.89 -5.08
N PRO A 99 -9.77 2.56 -5.67
CA PRO A 99 -9.91 2.56 -7.11
C PRO A 99 -8.75 3.29 -7.77
N SER A 100 -8.20 2.62 -8.77
CA SER A 100 -7.17 3.14 -9.65
C SER A 100 -7.82 4.00 -10.73
N ASN A 101 -7.27 5.19 -10.98
CA ASN A 101 -7.83 6.15 -11.92
C ASN A 101 -6.81 6.69 -12.92
N PHE A 102 -7.31 7.01 -14.11
CA PHE A 102 -6.64 7.79 -15.14
C PHE A 102 -7.31 9.16 -15.24
N TRP A 103 -6.48 10.19 -15.37
CA TRP A 103 -6.89 11.54 -15.74
C TRP A 103 -6.21 11.88 -17.04
N ALA A 104 -6.87 12.52 -18.00
CA ALA A 104 -6.27 13.15 -19.16
C ALA A 104 -6.73 14.59 -19.23
N TYR A 105 -5.86 15.52 -19.58
CA TYR A 105 -6.24 16.92 -19.80
C TYR A 105 -5.57 17.46 -21.05
N LEU A 106 -6.20 18.38 -21.77
CA LEU A 106 -5.62 19.05 -22.93
C LEU A 106 -5.37 20.52 -22.61
N GLU A 107 -4.11 20.94 -22.66
CA GLU A 107 -3.68 22.32 -22.51
C GLU A 107 -3.39 22.94 -23.87
N THR A 108 -3.74 24.21 -24.06
CA THR A 108 -3.30 24.94 -25.26
C THR A 108 -1.97 25.62 -25.01
N GLU A 109 -1.11 25.67 -26.03
CA GLU A 109 0.18 26.38 -25.92
C GLU A 109 0.02 27.89 -25.66
N LEU A 110 -1.10 28.47 -26.12
CA LEU A 110 -1.37 29.91 -26.05
C LEU A 110 -1.70 30.39 -24.63
N THR A 111 -2.51 29.65 -23.88
CA THR A 111 -2.96 30.07 -22.55
C THR A 111 -2.40 29.22 -21.42
N LYS A 112 -1.90 28.00 -21.71
CA LYS A 112 -1.57 26.97 -20.72
C LYS A 112 -2.75 26.62 -19.80
N GLU A 113 -3.96 26.98 -20.21
CA GLU A 113 -5.18 26.56 -19.53
C GLU A 113 -5.62 25.20 -20.07
N SER A 114 -6.12 24.35 -19.17
CA SER A 114 -6.77 23.10 -19.56
C SER A 114 -8.10 23.42 -20.24
N CYS A 115 -8.20 23.06 -21.51
CA CYS A 115 -9.39 23.24 -22.34
C CYS A 115 -10.32 22.03 -22.30
N SER A 116 -9.84 20.86 -21.87
CA SER A 116 -10.65 19.65 -21.71
C SER A 116 -10.02 18.69 -20.71
N GLU A 117 -10.87 17.91 -20.03
CA GLU A 117 -10.46 16.89 -19.06
C GLU A 117 -11.29 15.62 -19.26
N TRP A 118 -10.61 14.48 -19.24
CA TRP A 118 -11.20 13.14 -19.33
C TRP A 118 -10.77 12.33 -18.12
N TYR A 119 -11.69 11.52 -17.60
CA TYR A 119 -11.48 10.75 -16.39
C TYR A 119 -11.99 9.33 -16.56
N TYR A 120 -11.22 8.37 -16.05
CA TYR A 120 -11.63 6.99 -15.95
C TYR A 120 -11.26 6.45 -14.57
N GLU A 121 -12.24 5.82 -13.92
CA GLU A 121 -12.06 5.05 -12.70
C GLU A 121 -12.29 3.58 -13.00
N GLN A 122 -11.30 2.74 -12.71
CA GLN A 122 -11.51 1.31 -12.80
C GLN A 122 -12.46 0.89 -11.68
N GLY A 123 -13.69 0.51 -12.06
CA GLY A 123 -14.69 0.07 -11.09
C GLY A 123 -14.14 -1.02 -10.18
N CYS A 124 -14.42 -0.90 -8.88
CA CYS A 124 -14.16 -1.97 -7.94
C CYS A 124 -15.13 -3.13 -8.21
N ALA A 125 -14.77 -4.02 -9.13
CA ALA A 125 -15.25 -5.40 -9.01
C ALA A 125 -14.91 -5.83 -7.57
N SER A 126 -15.83 -6.50 -6.87
CA SER A 126 -15.59 -6.95 -5.51
C SER A 126 -14.35 -7.85 -5.50
N ILE A 127 -13.17 -7.26 -5.26
CA ILE A 127 -11.95 -8.01 -5.08
C ILE A 127 -12.26 -8.88 -3.87
N PRO A 128 -12.25 -10.22 -3.99
CA PRO A 128 -12.41 -11.07 -2.85
C PRO A 128 -11.14 -10.89 -2.02
N VAL A 129 -11.12 -9.87 -1.16
CA VAL A 129 -10.13 -9.75 -0.10
C VAL A 129 -10.32 -11.02 0.72
N PRO A 130 -9.31 -11.90 0.81
CA PRO A 130 -9.45 -13.10 1.61
C PRO A 130 -9.70 -12.69 3.06
N ILE A 131 -10.94 -12.82 3.51
CA ILE A 131 -11.28 -12.58 4.92
C ILE A 131 -10.63 -13.71 5.69
N ASN A 132 -9.62 -13.37 6.48
CA ASN A 132 -8.98 -14.27 7.41
C ASN A 132 -9.61 -14.09 8.80
N ASN A 133 -9.42 -15.08 9.67
CA ASN A 133 -9.80 -15.07 11.08
C ASN A 133 -8.70 -14.43 11.96
N PHE A 134 -7.81 -13.61 11.39
CA PHE A 134 -6.77 -12.96 12.18
C PHE A 134 -7.42 -11.90 13.10
N PRO A 135 -7.05 -11.85 14.41
CA PRO A 135 -6.00 -12.61 15.07
C PRO A 135 -6.36 -14.06 15.42
N TYR A 136 -5.42 -14.98 15.23
CA TYR A 136 -5.63 -16.41 15.54
C TYR A 136 -5.54 -16.76 17.03
N CYS A 137 -5.02 -15.86 17.86
CA CYS A 137 -5.07 -16.04 19.30
C CYS A 137 -6.50 -15.84 19.80
N LYS A 138 -7.02 -16.74 20.65
CA LYS A 138 -8.31 -16.54 21.33
C LYS A 138 -8.29 -15.21 22.07
N CYS A 139 -9.10 -14.29 21.59
CA CYS A 139 -9.45 -13.05 22.25
C CYS A 139 -10.92 -13.16 22.65
N ASP A 140 -11.27 -12.68 23.84
CA ASP A 140 -12.63 -12.80 24.32
C ASP A 140 -13.58 -11.98 23.42
N ILE A 141 -14.60 -12.65 22.86
CA ILE A 141 -15.47 -12.12 21.79
C ILE A 141 -16.15 -10.80 22.21
N GLY A 142 -16.45 -10.63 23.50
CA GLY A 142 -17.06 -9.40 24.05
C GLY A 142 -16.13 -8.19 24.11
N ALA A 143 -14.85 -8.36 23.77
CA ALA A 143 -13.80 -7.34 23.86
C ALA A 143 -12.96 -7.23 22.57
N ILE A 144 -13.47 -7.79 21.46
CA ILE A 144 -12.91 -7.64 20.09
C ILE A 144 -12.98 -6.18 19.58
N GLN A 145 -13.51 -5.25 20.37
CA GLN A 145 -13.80 -3.90 19.91
C GLN A 145 -12.77 -2.90 20.42
N LYS A 146 -12.07 -2.32 19.44
CA LYS A 146 -11.27 -1.09 19.45
C LYS A 146 -10.54 -0.84 20.77
N THR A 147 -9.24 -1.14 20.78
CA THR A 147 -8.34 -0.72 21.86
C THR A 147 -7.95 0.75 21.70
N PRO A 148 -7.35 1.42 22.69
CA PRO A 148 -6.89 2.79 22.51
C PRO A 148 -5.64 2.89 21.62
N TYR A 149 -5.07 1.76 21.18
CA TYR A 149 -3.81 1.72 20.46
C TYR A 149 -4.01 1.53 18.97
N GLU A 150 -3.37 2.39 18.20
CA GLU A 150 -3.21 2.26 16.75
C GLU A 150 -1.70 2.19 16.46
N VAL A 151 -1.31 1.25 15.60
CA VAL A 151 0.07 1.06 15.16
C VAL A 151 0.21 1.66 13.77
N TYR A 152 1.14 2.60 13.60
CA TYR A 152 1.40 3.25 12.32
C TYR A 152 2.86 3.07 11.92
N PHE A 153 3.13 2.90 10.62
CA PHE A 153 4.50 2.92 10.13
C PHE A 153 5.10 4.31 10.33
N LYS A 154 6.26 4.37 11.00
CA LYS A 154 6.91 5.63 11.32
C LYS A 154 8.12 5.89 10.44
N ARG A 155 8.99 4.89 10.29
CA ARG A 155 10.23 5.00 9.50
C ARG A 155 10.87 3.63 9.27
N SER A 156 11.81 3.58 8.34
CA SER A 156 12.76 2.48 8.20
C SER A 156 14.20 2.99 8.14
N PHE A 157 15.17 2.13 8.48
CA PHE A 157 16.60 2.40 8.31
C PHE A 157 17.39 1.10 8.16
N VAL A 158 18.61 1.16 7.63
CA VAL A 158 19.51 0.00 7.54
C VAL A 158 20.54 0.06 8.67
N GLU A 159 20.72 -1.05 9.37
CA GLU A 159 21.75 -1.23 10.39
C GLU A 159 22.38 -2.62 10.26
N GLY A 160 23.69 -2.66 10.00
CA GLY A 160 24.40 -3.91 9.75
C GLY A 160 23.83 -4.68 8.55
N LYS A 161 23.34 -5.90 8.79
CA LYS A 161 22.73 -6.77 7.77
C LYS A 161 21.20 -6.69 7.71
N ASN A 162 20.61 -5.76 8.48
CA ASN A 162 19.17 -5.68 8.66
C ASN A 162 18.61 -4.36 8.14
N THR A 163 17.41 -4.42 7.57
CA THR A 163 16.52 -3.26 7.48
C THR A 163 15.58 -3.28 8.67
N HIS A 164 15.55 -2.19 9.42
CA HIS A 164 14.65 -1.98 10.53
C HIS A 164 13.41 -1.25 10.04
N PHE A 165 12.23 -1.82 10.29
CA PHE A 165 10.94 -1.18 10.04
C PHE A 165 10.29 -0.85 11.37
N CYS A 166 10.20 0.45 11.67
CA CYS A 166 9.76 0.96 12.96
C CYS A 166 8.34 1.50 12.89
N PHE A 167 7.53 1.03 13.84
CA PHE A 167 6.15 1.41 14.00
C PHE A 167 5.99 2.28 15.23
N GLY A 168 5.37 3.45 15.05
CA GLY A 168 4.90 4.27 16.16
C GLY A 168 3.57 3.75 16.68
N ILE A 169 3.23 4.13 17.90
CA ILE A 169 1.95 3.79 18.52
C ILE A 169 1.21 5.08 18.83
N ASN A 170 0.06 5.28 18.20
CA ASN A 170 -0.88 6.33 18.57
C ASN A 170 -1.78 5.83 19.69
N VAL A 171 -2.17 6.76 20.56
CA VAL A 171 -3.14 6.51 21.62
C VAL A 171 -4.35 7.42 21.38
N ASN A 172 -5.47 6.80 21.05
CA ASN A 172 -6.76 7.46 20.90
C ASN A 172 -7.76 6.75 21.81
N GLN A 173 -8.11 7.36 22.95
CA GLN A 173 -9.07 6.76 23.87
C GLN A 173 -10.53 6.94 23.41
N ASP A 174 -10.80 7.86 22.49
CA ASP A 174 -12.16 8.04 22.00
C ASP A 174 -12.58 6.85 21.12
N GLN A 175 -11.63 6.18 20.47
CA GLN A 175 -11.91 5.03 19.59
C GLN A 175 -12.42 3.80 20.35
N CYS A 176 -12.10 3.67 21.65
CA CYS A 176 -12.54 2.54 22.46
C CYS A 176 -13.94 2.72 23.07
N ALA A 177 -14.63 3.83 22.79
CA ALA A 177 -16.04 4.08 23.15
C ALA A 177 -16.41 3.74 24.62
N GLY A 178 -15.46 3.95 25.55
CA GLY A 178 -15.66 3.64 26.97
C GLY A 178 -15.61 2.16 27.35
N SER A 179 -15.12 1.28 26.47
CA SER A 179 -14.94 -0.14 26.76
C SER A 179 -13.94 -0.37 27.90
N SER A 180 -14.01 -1.53 28.56
CA SER A 180 -13.02 -1.94 29.57
C SER A 180 -11.59 -2.02 29.02
N CYS A 181 -11.43 -2.04 27.69
CA CYS A 181 -10.14 -2.08 27.01
C CYS A 181 -9.51 -0.70 26.83
N CYS A 182 -10.23 0.37 27.13
CA CYS A 182 -9.77 1.75 26.91
C CYS A 182 -8.62 2.19 27.84
N SER A 183 -8.41 1.45 28.92
CA SER A 183 -7.30 1.61 29.87
C SER A 183 -6.33 0.43 29.87
N MET A 184 -6.36 -0.41 28.83
CA MET A 184 -5.47 -1.57 28.77
C MET A 184 -4.00 -1.13 28.65
N ASN A 185 -3.08 -1.94 29.16
CA ASN A 185 -1.67 -1.83 28.82
C ASN A 185 -1.41 -2.62 27.54
N LEU A 186 -0.57 -2.08 26.65
CA LEU A 186 -0.12 -2.75 25.45
C LEU A 186 1.07 -3.67 25.78
N GLU A 187 0.85 -4.98 25.71
CA GLU A 187 1.89 -5.97 26.01
C GLU A 187 2.42 -6.71 24.78
N LYS A 188 1.61 -6.78 23.72
CA LYS A 188 1.97 -7.52 22.52
C LYS A 188 1.38 -6.87 21.27
N ILE A 189 2.18 -6.86 20.21
CA ILE A 189 1.71 -6.65 18.83
C ILE A 189 2.01 -7.93 18.03
N GLU A 190 1.04 -8.41 17.29
CA GLU A 190 1.17 -9.49 16.32
C GLU A 190 1.09 -8.93 14.91
N PHE A 191 1.97 -9.35 14.01
CA PHE A 191 1.95 -8.97 12.59
C PHE A 191 1.66 -10.21 11.75
N LEU A 192 0.69 -10.12 10.84
CA LEU A 192 0.37 -11.18 9.91
C LEU A 192 1.35 -11.15 8.73
N SER A 193 2.01 -12.28 8.49
CA SER A 193 3.10 -12.41 7.52
C SER A 193 2.91 -13.60 6.59
N ASP A 194 3.63 -13.60 5.46
CA ASP A 194 3.74 -14.77 4.60
C ASP A 194 4.56 -15.87 5.30
N HIS A 195 3.82 -16.90 5.72
CA HIS A 195 4.34 -18.11 6.34
C HIS A 195 5.40 -18.86 5.52
N THR A 196 5.28 -18.83 4.20
CA THR A 196 6.04 -19.74 3.33
C THR A 196 7.50 -19.31 3.21
N LYS A 197 7.77 -18.01 3.39
CA LYS A 197 9.07 -17.40 3.06
C LYS A 197 9.69 -16.59 4.19
N CYS A 198 8.89 -16.03 5.11
CA CYS A 198 9.38 -14.94 5.96
C CYS A 198 9.84 -15.33 7.36
N LEU A 199 9.64 -16.57 7.83
CA LEU A 199 9.99 -16.94 9.21
C LEU A 199 11.49 -16.76 9.52
N SER A 200 12.35 -17.12 8.56
CA SER A 200 13.79 -16.95 8.72
C SER A 200 14.25 -15.52 8.42
N SER A 201 13.38 -14.65 7.92
CA SER A 201 13.76 -13.30 7.48
C SER A 201 13.87 -12.31 8.63
N VAL A 202 13.38 -12.63 9.83
CA VAL A 202 13.39 -11.72 10.99
C VAL A 202 14.50 -12.11 11.97
N ASP A 203 15.45 -11.21 12.20
CA ASP A 203 16.49 -11.38 13.23
C ASP A 203 15.95 -11.09 14.65
N GLY A 204 14.97 -10.20 14.75
CA GLY A 204 14.32 -9.88 16.00
C GLY A 204 13.49 -8.61 15.94
N TYR A 205 13.12 -8.11 17.11
CA TYR A 205 12.47 -6.81 17.25
C TYR A 205 13.05 -6.01 18.42
N SER A 206 12.93 -4.68 18.37
CA SER A 206 13.33 -3.78 19.44
C SER A 206 12.19 -2.87 19.86
N VAL A 207 12.31 -2.26 21.04
CA VAL A 207 11.35 -1.27 21.58
C VAL A 207 12.14 -0.07 22.09
N SER A 208 11.92 1.11 21.49
CA SER A 208 12.77 2.29 21.71
C SER A 208 12.74 2.88 23.12
N THR A 209 11.70 2.56 23.92
CA THR A 209 11.63 3.00 25.33
C THR A 209 12.68 2.36 26.23
N LYS A 210 13.48 1.42 25.72
CA LYS A 210 14.58 0.77 26.44
C LYS A 210 15.91 1.13 25.80
N ASN A 211 16.63 2.09 26.41
CA ASN A 211 17.88 2.69 25.94
C ASN A 211 19.05 1.73 25.63
N ASN A 212 18.96 0.41 25.85
CA ASN A 212 20.05 -0.55 25.63
C ASN A 212 19.57 -1.97 25.23
N GLY A 213 18.31 -2.12 24.84
CA GLY A 213 17.76 -3.43 24.50
C GLY A 213 18.09 -3.79 23.07
N GLY A 214 19.20 -4.52 22.84
CA GLY A 214 19.45 -5.19 21.56
C GLY A 214 18.25 -6.02 21.10
N LEU A 215 18.31 -6.53 19.86
CA LEU A 215 17.20 -7.28 19.27
C LEU A 215 16.71 -8.39 20.22
N ARG A 216 15.42 -8.35 20.54
CA ARG A 216 14.74 -9.44 21.21
C ARG A 216 14.43 -10.50 20.15
N SER A 217 14.56 -11.76 20.54
CA SER A 217 14.26 -12.88 19.65
C SER A 217 12.83 -12.79 19.12
N ALA A 218 12.70 -12.96 17.80
CA ALA A 218 11.40 -13.06 17.16
C ALA A 218 10.63 -14.27 17.71
N VAL A 219 9.38 -14.06 18.11
CA VAL A 219 8.49 -15.15 18.51
C VAL A 219 7.49 -15.38 17.39
N TRP A 220 7.39 -16.63 16.95
CA TRP A 220 6.61 -17.00 15.77
C TRP A 220 5.51 -17.99 16.11
N SER A 221 4.44 -17.96 15.31
CA SER A 221 3.49 -19.06 15.22
C SER A 221 3.05 -19.27 13.78
N ARG A 222 2.66 -20.51 13.47
CA ARG A 222 2.03 -20.90 12.20
C ARG A 222 0.58 -21.21 12.51
N ASN A 223 -0.35 -20.56 11.82
CA ASN A 223 -1.77 -20.72 12.07
C ASN A 223 -2.45 -21.13 10.77
N ASN A 224 -3.19 -22.23 10.80
CA ASN A 224 -4.00 -22.65 9.68
C ASN A 224 -5.35 -21.94 9.78
N ASP A 225 -5.66 -21.14 8.76
CA ASP A 225 -6.93 -20.44 8.67
C ASP A 225 -7.84 -21.08 7.64
N THR A 226 -8.99 -21.54 8.11
CA THR A 226 -10.00 -22.22 7.31
C THR A 226 -11.07 -21.28 6.76
N SER A 227 -11.08 -19.98 7.14
CA SER A 227 -11.98 -19.01 6.49
C SER A 227 -11.51 -18.61 5.10
N VAL A 228 -10.25 -18.87 4.76
CA VAL A 228 -9.68 -18.63 3.43
C VAL A 228 -9.75 -19.92 2.62
N ASN A 229 -10.20 -19.83 1.36
CA ASN A 229 -10.36 -20.97 0.45
C ASN A 229 -9.11 -21.87 0.45
N ASN A 230 -9.33 -23.17 0.65
CA ASN A 230 -8.33 -24.25 0.73
C ASN A 230 -7.47 -24.34 2.01
N GLY A 231 -7.76 -23.58 3.06
CA GLY A 231 -7.01 -23.68 4.32
C GLY A 231 -5.60 -23.12 4.16
N THR A 232 -5.46 -21.82 4.38
CA THR A 232 -4.18 -21.13 4.19
C THR A 232 -3.41 -21.07 5.50
N VAL A 233 -2.12 -21.41 5.48
CA VAL A 233 -1.25 -21.28 6.65
C VAL A 233 -0.59 -19.92 6.64
N PHE A 234 -0.78 -19.16 7.71
CA PHE A 234 -0.18 -17.84 7.91
C PHE A 234 0.89 -17.83 9.01
N GLY A 235 1.88 -16.96 8.83
CA GLY A 235 2.93 -16.72 9.81
C GLY A 235 2.51 -15.54 10.68
N VAL A 236 2.67 -15.65 11.98
CA VAL A 236 2.43 -14.54 12.90
C VAL A 236 3.70 -14.25 13.68
N LEU A 237 4.29 -13.08 13.42
CA LEU A 237 5.38 -12.53 14.20
C LEU A 237 4.81 -11.83 15.43
N ARG A 238 5.41 -12.05 16.61
CA ARG A 238 4.97 -11.47 17.87
C ARG A 238 6.06 -10.61 18.49
N ALA A 239 5.77 -9.32 18.63
CA ALA A 239 6.53 -8.38 19.45
C ALA A 239 5.92 -8.36 20.86
N ASN A 240 6.49 -9.15 21.79
CA ASN A 240 5.97 -9.33 23.15
C ASN A 240 6.69 -8.45 24.18
N LEU A 241 6.20 -8.48 25.42
CA LEU A 241 6.83 -7.84 26.59
C LEU A 241 7.07 -6.34 26.34
N LEU A 242 6.10 -5.70 25.67
CA LEU A 242 6.19 -4.28 25.34
C LEU A 242 6.08 -3.45 26.62
N SER A 243 5.21 -3.86 27.55
CA SER A 243 4.96 -3.18 28.82
C SER A 243 4.73 -1.68 28.65
N LEU A 244 3.95 -1.34 27.62
CA LEU A 244 3.57 0.02 27.28
C LEU A 244 2.20 0.33 27.86
N ASN A 245 1.99 1.58 28.26
CA ASN A 245 0.72 2.09 28.76
C ASN A 245 0.33 3.35 27.99
N LEU A 246 -0.82 3.94 28.31
CA LEU A 246 -1.34 5.13 27.63
C LEU A 246 -0.35 6.32 27.63
N VAL A 247 0.57 6.39 28.60
CA VAL A 247 1.55 7.47 28.75
C VAL A 247 2.85 7.16 28.01
N SER A 248 3.31 5.91 28.03
CA SER A 248 4.58 5.50 27.43
C SER A 248 4.47 5.09 25.97
N ALA A 249 3.30 4.58 25.53
CA ALA A 249 3.07 4.11 24.18
C ALA A 249 3.28 5.20 23.10
N PRO A 250 2.78 6.45 23.24
CA PRO A 250 2.99 7.51 22.25
C PRO A 250 4.47 7.85 21.96
N LYS A 251 5.36 7.51 22.91
CA LYS A 251 6.80 7.78 22.83
C LYS A 251 7.59 6.57 22.35
N ALA A 252 6.93 5.42 22.18
CA ALA A 252 7.55 4.16 21.83
C ALA A 252 7.57 3.95 20.31
N GLU A 253 8.61 3.27 19.86
CA GLU A 253 8.71 2.68 18.53
C GLU A 253 8.97 1.19 18.72
N VAL A 254 8.24 0.36 17.98
CA VAL A 254 8.51 -1.08 17.87
C VAL A 254 9.13 -1.32 16.50
N CYS A 255 10.37 -1.80 16.45
CA CYS A 255 11.07 -2.02 15.19
C CYS A 255 11.25 -3.50 14.92
N ILE A 256 10.91 -3.96 13.72
CA ILE A 256 11.19 -5.31 13.22
C ILE A 256 12.48 -5.25 12.40
N ALA A 257 13.46 -6.11 12.71
CA ALA A 257 14.70 -6.23 11.96
C ALA A 257 14.58 -7.36 10.92
N LEU A 258 14.51 -6.99 9.64
CA LEU A 258 14.45 -7.90 8.50
C LEU A 258 15.84 -8.03 7.86
N ARG A 259 16.30 -9.26 7.65
CA ARG A 259 17.56 -9.55 6.99
C ARG A 259 17.52 -9.14 5.52
N LEU A 260 18.51 -8.37 5.09
CA LEU A 260 18.65 -7.89 3.71
C LEU A 260 18.83 -9.02 2.69
N ASP A 261 19.46 -10.12 3.10
CA ASP A 261 19.79 -11.29 2.26
C ASP A 261 18.76 -12.43 2.40
N SER A 262 17.54 -12.11 2.79
CA SER A 262 16.46 -13.09 3.01
C SER A 262 15.36 -13.03 1.97
N ALA A 263 14.42 -13.97 2.06
CA ALA A 263 13.26 -14.01 1.17
C ALA A 263 12.27 -12.85 1.42
N CYS A 264 12.36 -12.17 2.57
CA CYS A 264 11.48 -11.05 2.92
C CYS A 264 12.29 -9.89 3.52
N PRO A 265 13.04 -9.14 2.69
CA PRO A 265 13.92 -8.07 3.15
C PRO A 265 13.18 -6.77 3.49
N ASN A 266 11.88 -6.69 3.21
CA ASN A 266 11.05 -5.51 3.40
C ASN A 266 9.62 -5.85 3.86
N MET A 267 8.83 -4.85 4.25
CA MET A 267 7.48 -5.10 4.78
C MET A 267 6.49 -5.52 3.68
N GLU A 268 6.69 -5.13 2.42
CA GLU A 268 5.82 -5.55 1.30
C GLU A 268 5.86 -7.06 1.08
N THR A 269 7.06 -7.65 1.20
CA THR A 269 7.30 -9.08 1.05
C THR A 269 7.06 -9.84 2.36
N PHE A 270 7.21 -9.17 3.50
CA PHE A 270 6.97 -9.77 4.81
C PHE A 270 5.48 -9.90 5.14
N CYS A 271 4.71 -8.83 4.95
CA CYS A 271 3.31 -8.78 5.36
C CYS A 271 2.44 -9.62 4.45
N ASN A 272 1.46 -10.30 5.04
CA ASN A 272 0.41 -10.92 4.25
C ASN A 272 -0.40 -9.82 3.54
N LEU A 273 -0.55 -9.92 2.21
CA LEU A 273 -1.09 -8.87 1.34
C LEU A 273 -0.28 -7.55 1.32
N GLY A 274 0.99 -7.58 1.77
CA GLY A 274 1.82 -6.39 1.87
C GLY A 274 2.04 -5.69 0.54
N LYS A 275 2.15 -6.45 -0.55
CA LYS A 275 2.36 -5.92 -1.90
C LYS A 275 1.07 -5.35 -2.51
N GLU A 276 -0.07 -6.00 -2.24
CA GLU A 276 -1.37 -5.66 -2.81
C GLU A 276 -2.05 -4.49 -2.06
N ALA A 277 -1.91 -4.45 -0.73
CA ALA A 277 -2.53 -3.44 0.12
C ALA A 277 -1.58 -2.32 0.55
N ASN A 278 -0.27 -2.46 0.28
CA ASN A 278 0.77 -1.59 0.84
C ASN A 278 0.58 -1.38 2.36
N ALA A 279 0.12 -2.43 3.03
CA ALA A 279 -0.33 -2.40 4.41
C ALA A 279 -0.10 -3.75 5.08
N CYS A 280 0.08 -3.71 6.40
CA CYS A 280 0.36 -4.89 7.21
C CYS A 280 -0.76 -5.05 8.21
N GLN A 281 -1.44 -6.20 8.17
CA GLN A 281 -2.40 -6.52 9.21
C GLN A 281 -1.65 -6.77 10.51
N TYR A 282 -2.08 -6.10 11.57
CA TYR A 282 -1.55 -6.27 12.90
C TYR A 282 -2.67 -6.47 13.91
N ALA A 283 -2.34 -7.04 15.07
CA ALA A 283 -3.24 -7.11 16.20
C ALA A 283 -2.51 -6.72 17.48
N VAL A 284 -3.18 -5.92 18.31
CA VAL A 284 -2.67 -5.48 19.61
C VAL A 284 -3.35 -6.26 20.72
N PHE A 285 -2.63 -6.49 21.82
CA PHE A 285 -3.13 -7.27 22.95
C PHE A 285 -2.68 -6.71 24.29
N ASP A 286 -3.56 -6.86 25.28
CA ASP A 286 -3.21 -6.69 26.67
C ASP A 286 -2.50 -7.93 27.25
N GLN A 287 -2.05 -7.83 28.50
CA GLN A 287 -1.36 -8.92 29.18
C GLN A 287 -2.23 -10.18 29.31
N LYS A 288 -3.52 -10.00 29.59
CA LYS A 288 -4.46 -11.10 29.86
C LYS A 288 -5.07 -11.68 28.58
N LYS A 289 -4.87 -11.01 27.44
CA LYS A 289 -5.49 -11.30 26.14
C LYS A 289 -7.01 -11.15 26.15
N ASN A 290 -7.52 -10.39 27.13
CA ASN A 290 -8.93 -10.05 27.25
C ASN A 290 -9.27 -8.90 26.32
N CYS A 291 -8.30 -8.06 25.96
CA CYS A 291 -8.48 -6.94 25.07
C CYS A 291 -7.59 -7.10 23.86
N CYS A 292 -8.21 -7.13 22.69
CA CYS A 292 -7.48 -7.11 21.43
C CYS A 292 -8.25 -6.32 20.38
N ALA A 293 -7.49 -5.75 19.45
CA ALA A 293 -8.03 -5.27 18.19
C ALA A 293 -7.05 -5.66 17.09
N SER A 294 -7.58 -6.04 15.93
CA SER A 294 -6.82 -6.11 14.70
C SER A 294 -7.11 -4.88 13.87
N ASP A 295 -6.08 -4.40 13.19
CA ASP A 295 -6.20 -3.32 12.23
C ASP A 295 -5.06 -3.44 11.21
N TRP A 296 -4.91 -2.42 10.37
CA TRP A 296 -3.89 -2.35 9.34
C TRP A 296 -3.02 -1.13 9.54
N THR A 297 -1.73 -1.32 9.30
CA THR A 297 -0.77 -0.22 9.29
C THR A 297 -0.27 -0.07 7.85
N ALA A 298 -0.41 1.13 7.28
CA ALA A 298 0.07 1.44 5.93
C ALA A 298 1.35 2.27 6.00
N GLY A 299 2.19 2.17 4.98
CA GLY A 299 3.39 2.99 4.87
C GLY A 299 4.23 2.64 3.64
N PRO A 300 5.26 3.42 3.32
CA PRO A 300 6.25 3.03 2.32
C PRO A 300 7.06 1.85 2.86
N PHE A 301 6.52 0.65 2.66
CA PHE A 301 7.04 -0.62 3.15
C PHE A 301 8.27 -1.14 2.41
N THR A 302 8.76 -0.36 1.47
CA THR A 302 10.04 -0.52 0.82
C THR A 302 11.19 -0.31 1.82
N SER A 303 12.28 -1.06 1.67
CA SER A 303 13.54 -0.74 2.35
C SER A 303 13.96 0.70 2.02
N PRO A 304 14.64 1.43 2.93
CA PRO A 304 15.10 2.78 2.65
C PRO A 304 16.07 2.75 1.47
N THR A 305 15.51 3.12 0.33
CA THR A 305 16.14 3.56 -0.90
C THR A 305 15.39 4.83 -1.31
N PRO A 306 16.04 5.78 -2.00
CA PRO A 306 15.42 7.06 -2.35
C PRO A 306 14.00 6.86 -2.89
N VAL A 307 13.07 7.57 -2.27
CA VAL A 307 11.60 7.41 -2.33
C VAL A 307 11.11 7.05 -3.73
N ASN A 308 10.33 5.97 -3.85
CA ASN A 308 9.51 5.67 -5.01
C ASN A 308 8.23 4.99 -4.52
N GLY A 309 7.17 5.79 -4.38
CA GLY A 309 5.85 5.36 -3.92
C GLY A 309 4.97 4.80 -5.05
N THR A 310 3.99 4.00 -4.63
CA THR A 310 2.88 3.39 -5.36
C THR A 310 1.78 4.42 -5.69
N ARG A 311 0.82 4.16 -6.61
CA ARG A 311 0.70 4.83 -7.92
C ARG A 311 -0.70 5.47 -8.11
N ARG A 312 -0.76 6.63 -8.75
CA ARG A 312 -1.93 7.27 -9.39
C ARG A 312 -1.45 7.79 -10.75
N PHE A 313 -2.33 7.92 -11.74
CA PHE A 313 -1.90 8.24 -13.10
C PHE A 313 -2.57 9.53 -13.57
N ARG A 314 -1.76 10.49 -14.03
CA ARG A 314 -2.22 11.73 -14.65
C ARG A 314 -1.62 11.81 -16.04
N THR A 315 -2.44 11.99 -17.06
CA THR A 315 -2.02 12.29 -18.43
C THR A 315 -2.28 13.75 -18.71
N ALA A 316 -1.26 14.41 -19.25
CA ALA A 316 -1.28 15.80 -19.67
C ALA A 316 -1.05 15.80 -21.18
N LEU A 317 -2.02 16.25 -21.96
CA LEU A 317 -1.85 16.62 -23.36
C LEU A 317 -1.50 18.11 -23.39
N LEU A 318 -0.43 18.44 -24.11
CA LEU A 318 0.01 19.79 -24.44
C LEU A 318 0.08 19.96 -25.96
#